data_AF-A0A7D9KEL3-F1
#
_entry.id   AF-A0A7D9KEL3-F1
#
_cell.length_a   1.000
_cell.length_b   1.000
_cell.length_c   1.000
_cell.angle_alpha   90.00
_cell.angle_beta   90.00
_cell.angle_gamma   90.00
#
_symmetry.space_group_name_H-M   'P 1'
#
loop_
_entity.id
_entity.type
_entity.pdbx_description
1 polymer ?
#
loop_
_entity_poly.entity_id
_entity_poly.type
_entity_poly.pdbx_seq_one_letter_code
_entity_poly.pdbx_strand_id
1 'polypeptide(L)'
;MMLTILDHLKPCAVIVEEAAEIIEGQLISVLPPSIEHLVMLGDQKQLQPRVNCYKLTQKNLNCSMFERLINNDMPFKQLGKQCRMQDDIADLLRSLEIYPGLKTNKE
;
A
#
# COMPACT_ATOMS: atom_id res chain seq x y z
N MET A 1 5.67 19.18 14.55
CA MET A 1 4.30 19.54 14.96
C MET A 1 3.31 18.37 14.82
N MET A 2 3.48 17.42 13.88
CA MET A 2 2.64 16.20 13.80
C MET A 2 3.02 15.07 14.78
N LEU A 3 4.24 15.09 15.32
CA LEU A 3 4.71 14.11 16.31
C LEU A 3 4.03 14.25 17.68
N THR A 4 3.48 15.43 18.03
CA THR A 4 3.02 15.67 19.40
C THR A 4 1.86 14.75 19.81
N ILE A 5 0.87 14.49 18.96
CA ILE A 5 -0.26 13.63 19.35
C ILE A 5 0.20 12.17 19.45
N LEU A 6 0.96 11.68 18.48
CA LEU A 6 1.45 10.30 18.46
C LEU A 6 2.43 10.02 19.61
N ASP A 7 3.27 10.98 19.96
CA ASP A 7 4.20 10.89 21.10
C ASP A 7 3.48 10.82 22.45
N HIS A 8 2.35 11.53 22.59
CA HIS A 8 1.55 11.48 23.82
C HIS A 8 0.66 10.24 23.89
N LEU A 9 0.05 9.83 22.77
CA LEU A 9 -0.83 8.66 22.71
C LEU A 9 -0.07 7.35 22.84
N LYS A 10 1.18 7.30 22.34
CA LYS A 10 2.02 6.10 22.32
C LYS A 10 1.26 4.88 21.78
N PRO A 11 0.71 4.94 20.55
CA PRO A 11 -0.04 3.82 20.00
C PRO A 11 0.88 2.60 19.89
N CYS A 12 0.36 1.43 20.28
CA CYS A 12 1.02 0.14 20.08
C CYS A 12 0.74 -0.43 18.68
N ALA A 13 -0.31 0.03 18.00
CA ALA A 13 -0.68 -0.43 16.67
C ALA A 13 -1.02 0.74 15.73
N VAL A 14 -0.56 0.64 14.48
CA VAL A 14 -0.85 1.62 13.41
C VAL A 14 -1.32 0.88 12.17
N ILE A 15 -2.37 1.40 11.55
CA ILE A 15 -2.88 0.96 10.25
C ILE A 15 -2.65 2.09 9.26
N VAL A 16 -2.05 1.76 8.11
CA VAL A 16 -1.76 2.72 7.04
C VAL A 16 -2.51 2.26 5.80
N GLU A 17 -3.48 3.06 5.36
CA GLU A 17 -4.17 2.87 4.07
C GLU A 17 -3.37 3.52 2.93
N GLU A 18 -3.61 3.06 1.70
CA GLU A 18 -2.92 3.52 0.49
C GLU A 18 -1.37 3.47 0.61
N ALA A 19 -0.85 2.50 1.37
CA ALA A 19 0.57 2.41 1.72
C ALA A 19 1.49 2.25 0.49
N ALA A 20 0.96 1.74 -0.62
CA ALA A 20 1.67 1.65 -1.89
C ALA A 20 1.98 3.03 -2.50
N GLU A 21 1.24 4.08 -2.14
CA GLU A 21 1.40 5.44 -2.67
C GLU A 21 2.25 6.34 -1.77
N ILE A 22 2.73 5.83 -0.63
CA ILE A 22 3.50 6.61 0.36
C ILE A 22 5.00 6.39 0.15
N ILE A 23 5.74 7.50 0.10
CA ILE A 23 7.21 7.44 0.10
C ILE A 23 7.66 6.85 1.44
N GLU A 24 8.48 5.81 1.39
CA GLU A 24 8.99 5.11 2.57
C GLU A 24 9.54 6.05 3.65
N GLY A 25 10.39 7.01 3.26
CA GLY A 25 10.98 7.96 4.21
C GLY A 25 9.93 8.82 4.93
N GLN A 26 8.82 9.14 4.26
CA GLN A 26 7.71 9.85 4.90
C GLN A 26 6.99 8.95 5.89
N LEU A 27 6.72 7.70 5.54
CA LEU A 27 6.11 6.73 6.44
C LEU A 27 6.96 6.55 7.71
N ILE A 28 8.25 6.24 7.57
CA ILE A 28 9.15 6.02 8.71
C ILE A 28 9.20 7.25 9.62
N SER A 29 9.18 8.47 9.05
CA SER A 29 9.27 9.71 9.83
C SER A 29 8.07 9.98 10.76
N VAL A 30 6.93 9.31 10.52
CA VAL A 30 5.69 9.53 11.29
C VAL A 30 5.36 8.38 12.23
N LEU A 31 6.10 7.27 12.18
CA LEU A 31 5.90 6.12 13.06
C LEU A 31 6.54 6.39 14.44
N PRO A 32 5.75 6.52 15.53
CA PRO A 32 6.32 6.65 16.88
C PRO A 32 7.06 5.38 17.31
N PRO A 33 8.06 5.49 18.20
CA PRO A 33 8.83 4.34 18.69
C PRO A 33 8.02 3.37 19.58
N SER A 34 6.79 3.75 19.95
CA SER A 34 5.88 2.91 20.76
C SER A 34 5.21 1.78 19.96
N ILE A 35 5.34 1.76 18.63
CA ILE A 35 4.62 0.80 17.79
C ILE A 35 5.19 -0.60 17.96
N GLU A 36 4.30 -1.55 18.21
CA GLU A 36 4.56 -2.99 18.21
C GLU A 36 3.97 -3.66 16.96
N HIS A 37 2.91 -3.09 16.39
CA HIS A 37 2.21 -3.62 15.22
C HIS A 37 2.00 -2.57 14.13
N LEU A 38 2.50 -2.83 12.93
CA LEU A 38 2.24 -2.02 11.74
C LEU A 38 1.46 -2.85 10.71
N VAL A 39 0.27 -2.39 10.33
CA VAL A 39 -0.55 -2.97 9.26
C VAL A 39 -0.56 -2.01 8.08
N MET A 40 -0.13 -2.47 6.92
CA MET A 40 -0.15 -1.68 5.69
C MET A 40 -1.17 -2.28 4.73
N LEU A 41 -2.09 -1.44 4.27
CA LEU A 41 -3.09 -1.75 3.26
C LEU A 41 -2.73 -0.96 2.01
N GLY A 42 -2.61 -1.65 0.88
CA GLY A 42 -2.20 -1.03 -0.37
C GLY A 42 -2.28 -2.02 -1.52
N ASP A 43 -1.96 -1.52 -2.71
CA ASP A 43 -1.96 -2.31 -3.93
C ASP A 43 -0.74 -1.97 -4.78
N GLN A 44 0.21 -2.91 -4.84
CA GLN A 44 1.47 -2.76 -5.58
C GLN A 44 1.28 -2.71 -7.12
N LYS A 45 0.07 -3.01 -7.62
CA LYS A 45 -0.24 -2.94 -9.05
C LYS A 45 -0.90 -1.60 -9.45
N GLN A 46 -1.16 -0.72 -8.49
CA GLN A 46 -1.78 0.59 -8.73
C GLN A 46 -0.72 1.70 -8.77
N LEU A 47 -1.04 2.88 -8.22
CA LEU A 47 -0.15 4.04 -8.28
C LEU A 47 1.05 3.85 -7.35
N GLN A 48 2.18 4.34 -7.83
CA GLN A 48 3.40 4.48 -7.04
C GLN A 48 3.47 5.86 -6.37
N PRO A 49 4.29 6.01 -5.31
CA PRO A 49 4.56 7.30 -4.70
C PRO A 49 5.08 8.31 -5.72
N ARG A 50 4.49 9.51 -5.72
CA ARG A 50 4.88 10.58 -6.66
C ARG A 50 6.15 11.28 -6.18
N VAL A 51 7.21 11.19 -6.97
CA VAL A 51 8.47 11.89 -6.73
C VAL A 51 8.71 12.93 -7.82
N ASN A 52 8.65 14.22 -7.47
CA ASN A 52 8.75 15.35 -8.41
C ASN A 52 10.17 15.61 -8.97
N CYS A 53 11.06 14.62 -8.87
CA CYS A 53 12.42 14.70 -9.39
C CYS A 53 12.77 13.39 -10.09
N TYR A 54 12.87 13.45 -11.42
CA TYR A 54 13.18 12.30 -12.26
C TYR A 54 14.47 11.57 -11.84
N LYS A 55 15.50 12.32 -11.42
CA LYS A 55 16.77 11.73 -10.93
C LYS A 55 16.59 10.89 -9.67
N LEU A 56 15.58 11.19 -8.85
CA LEU A 56 15.27 10.43 -7.64
C LEU A 56 14.41 9.20 -7.97
N THR A 57 13.48 9.32 -8.91
CA THR A 57 12.73 8.18 -9.46
C THR A 57 13.67 7.13 -10.06
N GLN A 58 14.69 7.54 -10.80
CA GLN A 58 15.73 6.64 -11.34
C GLN A 58 16.56 5.91 -10.26
N LYS A 59 16.49 6.37 -9.01
CA LYS A 59 17.09 5.71 -7.85
C LYS A 59 16.09 4.88 -7.05
N ASN A 60 14.92 4.61 -7.62
CA ASN A 60 13.81 3.87 -6.99
C ASN A 60 13.28 4.50 -5.69
N LEU A 61 13.39 5.83 -5.54
CA LEU A 61 12.79 6.55 -4.40
C LEU A 61 11.27 6.68 -4.50
N ASN A 62 10.69 6.30 -5.63
CA ASN A 62 9.27 6.06 -5.83
C ASN A 62 8.88 4.60 -5.59
N CYS A 63 9.68 3.82 -4.86
CA CYS A 63 9.26 2.53 -4.34
C CYS A 63 8.76 2.72 -2.90
N SER A 64 7.53 2.31 -2.63
CA SER A 64 7.00 2.41 -1.27
C SER A 64 7.60 1.35 -0.34
N MET A 65 7.50 1.55 0.97
CA MET A 65 7.85 0.52 1.95
C MET A 65 7.04 -0.76 1.72
N PHE A 66 5.75 -0.60 1.37
CA PHE A 66 4.82 -1.69 1.08
C PHE A 66 5.31 -2.56 -0.08
N GLU A 67 5.58 -1.94 -1.24
CA GLU A 67 6.09 -2.63 -2.42
C GLU A 67 7.44 -3.30 -2.15
N ARG A 68 8.35 -2.58 -1.49
CA ARG A 68 9.68 -3.10 -1.22
C ARG A 68 9.64 -4.33 -0.32
N LEU A 69 8.77 -4.37 0.69
CA LEU A 69 8.62 -5.55 1.55
C LEU A 69 8.08 -6.75 0.76
N ILE A 70 7.09 -6.53 -0.11
CA ILE A 70 6.57 -7.58 -1.02
C ILE A 70 7.69 -8.09 -1.94
N ASN A 71 8.49 -7.19 -2.52
CA ASN A 71 9.63 -7.55 -3.38
C ASN A 71 10.76 -8.30 -2.64
N ASN A 72 10.79 -8.23 -1.31
CA ASN A 72 11.69 -9.00 -0.44
C ASN A 72 10.98 -10.22 0.18
N ASP A 73 9.99 -10.77 -0.52
CA ASP A 73 9.28 -12.00 -0.17
C ASP A 73 8.55 -11.93 1.20
N MET A 74 8.23 -10.73 1.69
CA MET A 74 7.42 -10.60 2.90
C MET A 74 6.02 -11.19 2.65
N PRO A 75 5.54 -12.11 3.51
CA PRO A 75 4.21 -12.68 3.36
C PRO A 75 3.14 -11.59 3.43
N PHE A 76 2.25 -11.58 2.44
CA PHE A 76 1.10 -10.69 2.42
C PHE A 76 -0.18 -11.48 2.09
N LYS A 77 -1.33 -10.82 2.29
CA LYS A 77 -2.65 -11.36 1.92
C LYS A 77 -3.31 -10.41 0.94
N GLN A 78 -3.76 -10.95 -0.18
CA GLN A 78 -4.55 -10.21 -1.17
C GLN A 78 -6.04 -10.51 -0.97
N LEU A 79 -6.85 -9.46 -0.96
CA LEU A 79 -8.30 -9.60 -1.00
C LEU A 79 -8.74 -9.95 -2.42
N GLY A 80 -9.39 -11.09 -2.59
CA GLY A 80 -9.77 -11.61 -3.91
C GLY A 80 -11.19 -11.27 -4.36
N LYS A 81 -12.03 -10.66 -3.52
CA LYS A 81 -13.43 -10.35 -3.84
C LYS A 81 -13.65 -8.86 -3.94
N GLN A 82 -14.25 -8.41 -5.06
CA GLN A 82 -14.61 -7.02 -5.31
C GLN A 82 -16.13 -6.82 -5.17
N CYS A 83 -16.52 -5.67 -4.61
CA CYS A 83 -17.93 -5.34 -4.35
C CYS A 83 -18.38 -4.02 -5.02
N ARG A 84 -17.56 -3.42 -5.88
CA ARG A 84 -17.80 -2.07 -6.43
C ARG A 84 -18.21 -2.09 -7.90
N MET A 85 -17.48 -2.84 -8.73
CA MET A 85 -17.63 -2.82 -10.18
C MET A 85 -18.67 -3.83 -10.64
N GLN A 86 -19.30 -3.55 -11.78
CA GLN A 86 -20.09 -4.56 -12.51
C GLN A 86 -19.17 -5.65 -13.07
N ASP A 87 -19.74 -6.83 -13.34
CA ASP A 87 -18.99 -8.02 -13.77
C ASP A 87 -18.20 -7.75 -15.06
N ASP A 88 -18.80 -7.11 -16.07
CA ASP A 88 -18.15 -6.79 -17.34
C ASP A 88 -16.87 -5.93 -17.18
N ILE A 89 -16.85 -5.03 -16.18
CA ILE A 89 -15.66 -4.22 -15.86
C ILE A 89 -14.61 -5.08 -15.15
N ALA A 90 -15.03 -5.98 -14.26
CA ALA A 90 -14.12 -6.92 -13.61
C ALA A 90 -13.52 -7.91 -14.64
N ASP A 91 -14.28 -8.31 -15.65
CA ASP A 91 -13.82 -9.14 -16.77
C ASP A 91 -12.71 -8.46 -17.58
N LEU A 92 -12.77 -7.14 -17.74
CA LEU A 92 -11.67 -6.40 -18.36
C LEU A 92 -10.37 -6.53 -17.54
N LEU A 93 -10.45 -6.41 -16.22
CA LEU A 93 -9.27 -6.57 -15.36
C LEU A 93 -8.72 -8.00 -15.34
N ARG A 94 -9.60 -9.00 -15.46
CA ARG A 94 -9.22 -10.41 -15.60
C ARG A 94 -8.54 -10.68 -16.95
N SER A 95 -9.13 -10.21 -18.04
CA SER A 95 -8.63 -10.42 -19.41
C SER A 95 -7.33 -9.67 -19.70
N LEU A 96 -7.10 -8.51 -19.05
CA LEU A 96 -5.83 -7.78 -19.09
C LEU A 96 -4.76 -8.35 -18.13
N GLU A 97 -5.04 -9.47 -17.46
CA GLU A 97 -4.15 -10.14 -16.49
C GLU A 97 -3.72 -9.26 -15.30
N ILE A 98 -4.42 -8.14 -15.05
CA ILE A 98 -4.12 -7.25 -13.93
C ILE A 98 -4.53 -7.95 -12.61
N TYR A 99 -5.74 -8.50 -12.56
CA TYR A 99 -6.23 -9.29 -11.42
C TYR A 99 -6.98 -10.55 -11.90
N PRO A 100 -6.26 -11.60 -12.33
CA PRO A 100 -6.89 -12.77 -12.95
C PRO A 100 -7.82 -13.55 -12.01
N GLY A 101 -7.55 -13.52 -10.70
CA GLY A 101 -8.36 -14.21 -9.67
C GLY A 101 -9.44 -13.35 -9.01
N LEU A 102 -9.75 -12.16 -9.54
CA LEU A 102 -10.73 -11.25 -8.95
C LEU A 102 -12.15 -11.82 -9.08
N LYS A 103 -12.83 -12.04 -7.96
CA LYS A 103 -14.20 -12.55 -7.88
C LYS A 103 -15.19 -11.43 -7.64
N THR A 104 -16.42 -11.59 -8.15
CA THR A 104 -17.50 -10.62 -7.89
C THR A 104 -18.57 -11.21 -6.95
N ASN A 105 -19.68 -10.50 -6.74
CA ASN A 105 -20.76 -10.97 -5.87
C ASN A 105 -21.62 -12.08 -6.48
N LYS A 106 -21.59 -12.26 -7.80
CA LYS A 106 -22.41 -13.25 -8.50
C LYS A 106 -21.70 -14.60 -8.66
N GLU A 107 -20.46 -14.70 -8.19
CA GLU A 107 -19.55 -15.86 -8.26
C GLU A 107 -19.22 -16.43 -6.87
#